data_AF-A0A7X9C139-F1
#
_entry.id   AF-A0A7X9C139-F1
#
_cell.length_a   1.000
_cell.length_b   1.000
_cell.length_c   1.000
_cell.angle_alpha   90.00
_cell.angle_beta   90.00
_cell.angle_gamma   90.00
#
_symmetry.space_group_name_H-M   'P 1'
#
loop_
_entity.id
_entity.type
_entity.pdbx_description
1 polymer ?
#
loop_
_entity_poly.entity_id
_entity_poly.type
_entity_poly.pdbx_seq_one_letter_code
_entity_poly.pdbx_strand_id
1 'polypeptide(L)' 'MSFAEYYVKQRSAKSSLFYDQINRLIDWNKIEKVINRYYHKGETLQGQRPYSGVLLFKMLLL' A
#
# COMPACT_ATOMS: atom_id res chain seq x y z
N MET A 1 -7.02 -13.43 -25.38
CA MET A 1 -6.52 -12.47 -24.38
C MET A 1 -6.96 -11.08 -24.81
N SER A 2 -7.71 -10.39 -23.97
CA SER A 2 -8.15 -9.01 -24.23
C SER A 2 -6.97 -8.04 -24.08
N PHE A 3 -6.96 -6.94 -24.85
CA PHE A 3 -5.98 -5.85 -24.65
C PHE A 3 -5.99 -5.36 -23.20
N ALA A 4 -7.15 -5.31 -22.54
CA ALA A 4 -7.27 -4.94 -21.14
C ALA A 4 -6.47 -5.89 -20.22
N GLU A 5 -6.54 -7.20 -20.45
CA GLU A 5 -5.79 -8.20 -19.66
C GLU A 5 -4.28 -8.03 -19.84
N TYR A 6 -3.82 -7.72 -21.07
CA TYR A 6 -2.41 -7.47 -21.35
C TYR A 6 -1.89 -6.24 -20.60
N TYR A 7 -2.63 -5.11 -20.64
CA TYR A 7 -2.25 -3.89 -19.92
C TYR A 7 -2.26 -4.07 -18.40
N VAL A 8 -3.25 -4.79 -17.86
CA VAL A 8 -3.30 -5.14 -16.42
C VAL A 8 -2.08 -5.98 -16.04
N LYS A 9 -1.75 -7.01 -16.81
CA LYS A 9 -0.58 -7.86 -16.55
C LYS A 9 0.73 -7.03 -16.58
N GLN A 10 0.87 -6.14 -17.55
CA GLN A 10 2.05 -5.28 -17.67
C GLN A 10 2.17 -4.28 -16.51
N ARG A 11 1.07 -3.65 -16.09
CA ARG A 11 1.04 -2.75 -14.93
C ARG A 11 1.37 -3.48 -13.63
N SER A 12 0.78 -4.67 -13.42
CA SER A 12 1.02 -5.49 -12.22
C SER A 12 2.46 -5.99 -12.12
N ALA A 13 3.12 -6.29 -13.25
CA ALA A 13 4.53 -6.68 -13.23
C ALA A 13 5.44 -5.51 -12.81
N LYS A 14 5.16 -4.30 -13.30
CA LYS A 14 5.92 -3.08 -12.92
C LYS A 14 5.68 -2.67 -11.46
N SER A 15 4.44 -2.81 -10.98
CA SER A 15 4.12 -2.51 -9.57
C SER A 15 4.81 -3.47 -8.61
N SER A 16 4.94 -4.76 -8.97
CA SER A 16 5.68 -5.74 -8.14
C SER A 16 7.14 -5.34 -7.96
N LEU A 17 7.85 -5.06 -9.06
CA LEU A 17 9.26 -4.63 -9.01
C LEU A 17 9.45 -3.35 -8.20
N PHE A 18 8.55 -2.38 -8.36
CA PHE A 18 8.56 -1.15 -7.57
C PHE A 18 8.43 -1.45 -6.07
N TYR A 19 7.44 -2.23 -5.67
CA TYR A 19 7.25 -2.57 -4.26
C TYR A 19 8.42 -3.39 -3.69
N ASP A 20 9.01 -4.29 -4.46
CA ASP A 20 10.19 -5.05 -4.03
C ASP A 20 11.39 -4.14 -3.74
N GLN A 21 11.61 -3.14 -4.58
CA GLN A 21 12.66 -2.14 -4.38
C GLN A 21 12.38 -1.27 -3.16
N ILE A 22 11.17 -0.70 -3.07
CA ILE A 22 10.77 0.16 -1.96
C ILE A 22 10.82 -0.61 -0.62
N ASN A 23 10.42 -1.89 -0.61
CA ASN A 23 10.47 -2.71 0.59
C ASN A 23 11.89 -2.97 1.10
N ARG A 24 12.92 -2.88 0.24
CA ARG A 24 14.33 -2.99 0.63
C ARG A 24 14.92 -1.67 1.11
N LEU A 25 14.44 -0.56 0.58
CA LEU A 25 14.99 0.78 0.86
C LEU A 25 14.40 1.41 2.13
N ILE A 26 13.14 1.09 2.45
CA ILE A 26 12.41 1.75 3.53
C ILE A 26 12.41 0.87 4.79
N ASP A 27 12.82 1.48 5.92
CA ASP A 27 12.58 0.94 7.25
C ASP A 27 11.10 1.14 7.63
N TRP A 28 10.27 0.13 7.33
CA TRP A 28 8.83 0.19 7.58
C TRP A 28 8.45 0.36 9.05
N ASN A 29 9.29 -0.08 9.98
CA ASN A 29 9.02 0.09 11.41
C ASN A 29 9.08 1.57 11.81
N LYS A 30 10.02 2.33 11.22
CA LYS A 30 10.09 3.78 11.44
C LYS A 30 8.90 4.49 10.80
N ILE A 31 8.54 4.13 9.57
CA ILE A 31 7.38 4.71 8.88
C ILE A 31 6.10 4.42 9.66
N GLU A 32 5.90 3.19 10.13
CA GLU A 32 4.74 2.81 10.93
C GLU A 32 4.62 3.65 12.20
N LYS A 33 5.73 3.87 12.92
CA LYS A 33 5.75 4.73 14.11
C LYS A 33 5.31 6.16 13.80
N VAL A 34 5.79 6.73 12.69
CA VAL A 34 5.39 8.09 12.27
C VAL A 34 3.91 8.10 11.88
N ILE A 35 3.46 7.13 11.09
CA ILE A 35 2.05 7.03 10.70
C ILE A 35 1.16 6.91 11.92
N ASN A 36 1.46 6.03 12.87
CA ASN A 36 0.66 5.82 14.07
C ASN A 36 0.60 7.05 14.99
N ARG A 37 1.54 8.00 14.86
CA ARG A 37 1.50 9.29 15.57
C ARG A 37 0.38 10.20 15.06
N TYR A 38 0.06 10.14 13.77
CA TYR A 38 -0.88 11.07 13.12
C TYR A 38 -2.16 10.40 12.65
N TYR A 39 -2.09 9.12 12.28
CA TYR A 39 -3.21 8.30 11.86
C TYR A 39 -3.70 7.47 13.04
N HIS A 40 -4.72 7.97 13.72
CA HIS A 40 -5.47 7.21 14.70
C HIS A 40 -6.61 6.49 13.98
N LYS A 41 -6.62 5.15 14.06
CA LYS A 41 -7.68 4.32 13.49
C LYS A 41 -9.01 4.72 14.11
N GLY A 42 -9.87 5.39 13.34
CA GLY A 42 -11.24 5.69 13.75
C GLY A 42 -12.11 4.44 13.72
N GLU A 43 -13.21 4.46 14.48
CA GLU A 43 -14.27 3.47 14.30
C GLU A 43 -14.89 3.67 12.91
N THR A 44 -14.93 2.60 12.10
CA THR A 44 -15.59 2.70 10.80
C THR A 44 -17.10 2.66 10.99
N LEU A 45 -17.83 3.30 10.08
CA LEU A 45 -19.30 3.39 10.09
C LEU A 45 -20.04 2.02 10.06
N GLN A 46 -19.32 0.91 9.91
CA GLN A 46 -19.89 -0.43 9.67
C GLN A 46 -19.20 -1.56 10.47
N GLY A 47 -18.42 -1.26 11.51
CA GLY A 47 -17.79 -2.30 12.36
C GLY A 47 -16.62 -3.06 11.70
N GLN A 48 -16.21 -2.65 10.50
CA GLN A 48 -15.01 -3.17 9.86
C GLN A 48 -13.76 -2.56 10.49
N ARG A 49 -12.70 -3.36 10.66
CA ARG A 49 -11.43 -2.83 11.14
C ARG A 49 -10.85 -1.92 10.05
N PRO A 50 -10.47 -0.66 10.36
CA PRO A 50 -9.82 0.19 9.38
C PRO A 50 -8.51 -0.44 8.92
N TYR A 51 -8.18 -0.21 7.64
CA TYR A 51 -6.89 -0.63 7.08
C TYR A 51 -5.73 -0.09 7.92
N SER A 52 -4.60 -0.80 7.92
CA SER A 52 -3.40 -0.26 8.55
C SER A 52 -2.92 0.98 7.80
N GLY A 53 -2.47 2.00 8.53
CA GLY A 53 -1.96 3.21 7.90
C GLY A 53 -0.77 2.94 6.98
N VAL A 54 0.05 1.92 7.28
CA VAL A 54 1.14 1.45 6.41
C VAL A 54 0.61 0.92 5.07
N LEU A 55 -0.49 0.16 5.07
CA LEU A 55 -1.10 -0.34 3.84
C LEU A 55 -1.64 0.81 2.99
N LEU A 56 -2.35 1.75 3.60
CA LEU A 56 -2.85 2.95 2.92
C LEU A 56 -1.71 3.77 2.32
N PHE A 57 -0.63 3.95 3.08
CA PHE A 57 0.57 4.63 2.59
C PHE A 57 1.19 3.93 1.38
N LYS A 58 1.29 2.58 1.41
CA LYS A 58 1.81 1.80 0.28
C LYS A 58 0.96 1.98 -0.99
N MET A 59 -0.37 2.04 -0.85
CA MET A 59 -1.27 2.27 -2.00
C MET A 59 -1.05 3.63 -2.67
N LEU A 60 -0.58 4.65 -1.94
CA LEU A 60 -0.29 5.99 -2.47
C LEU A 60 1.05 6.09 -3.22
N LEU A 61 1.87 5.04 -3.25
CA LEU A 61 3.17 5.03 -3.93
C LEU A 61 3.10 4.59 -5.41
N LEU A 62 1.92 4.22 -5.91
CA LEU A 62 1.66 3.73 -7.29
C LEU A 62 1.02 4.79 -8.18
#